data_AF-A0A2G5UUV4-F1
#
_entry.id   AF-A0A2G5UUV4-F1
#
_cell.length_a   1.000
_cell.length_b   1.000
_cell.length_c   1.000
_cell.angle_alpha   90.00
_cell.angle_beta   90.00
_cell.angle_gamma   90.00
#
_symmetry.space_group_name_H-M   'P 1'
#
loop_
_entity.id
_entity.type
_entity.pdbx_description
1 polymer ?
#
loop_
_entity_poly.entity_id
_entity_poly.type
_entity_poly.pdbx_seq_one_letter_code
_entity_poly.pdbx_strand_id
1 'polypeptide(L)'
;MTILSKIWAPSNSVLLPRAATRHIRFLSTTFSLKAKIYESPEEAVKDIPNGAKLLVGGFGLCGIPENLIQALTKTGQTGLTCVSNNAGVDKWGLGLLLQTRQIKKMISSYVGENGEFARQYLSGELELEFTPQGTLAERIRAAGAGD
;
A
#
# COMPACT_ATOMS: atom_id res chain seq x y z
N MET A 1 0.47 21.18 -28.09
CA MET A 1 -0.32 22.41 -28.30
C MET A 1 0.08 23.42 -27.23
N THR A 2 0.34 24.64 -27.65
CA THR A 2 1.09 25.78 -27.10
C THR A 2 0.99 26.08 -25.58
N ILE A 3 2.16 26.36 -24.98
CA ILE A 3 2.36 27.02 -23.67
C ILE A 3 2.30 28.55 -23.88
N LEU A 4 1.60 29.28 -23.01
CA LEU A 4 1.71 30.74 -22.89
C LEU A 4 1.96 31.11 -21.43
N SER A 5 3.19 31.49 -21.11
CA SER A 5 3.52 32.28 -19.91
C SER A 5 3.93 33.69 -20.36
N LYS A 6 3.15 34.70 -19.97
CA LYS A 6 3.58 36.11 -19.97
C LYS A 6 4.16 36.39 -18.58
N ILE A 7 5.44 36.72 -18.50
CA ILE A 7 6.07 37.29 -17.30
C ILE A 7 6.55 38.70 -17.64
N TRP A 8 6.17 39.61 -16.76
CA TRP A 8 6.45 41.03 -16.70
C TRP A 8 7.95 41.31 -16.47
N ALA A 9 8.50 42.35 -17.10
CA ALA A 9 9.86 42.84 -16.88
C ALA A 9 9.81 44.30 -16.41
N PRO A 10 10.71 44.70 -15.49
CA PRO A 10 11.29 46.02 -15.53
C PRO A 10 12.80 45.96 -15.77
N SER A 11 13.23 46.87 -16.63
CA SER A 11 14.61 47.22 -16.95
C SER A 11 15.35 47.79 -15.74
N ASN A 12 16.61 47.39 -15.56
CA ASN A 12 17.72 48.36 -15.47
C ASN A 12 19.08 47.67 -15.57
N SER A 13 19.92 48.28 -16.39
CA SER A 13 21.28 47.91 -16.76
C SER A 13 22.31 48.42 -15.76
N VAL A 14 23.16 47.54 -15.21
CA VAL A 14 24.51 47.89 -14.74
C VAL A 14 25.46 46.71 -14.98
N LEU A 15 26.53 46.96 -15.72
CA LEU A 15 27.62 46.02 -16.04
C LEU A 15 28.59 45.86 -14.86
N LEU A 16 28.89 44.62 -14.46
CA LEU A 16 29.99 44.27 -13.55
C LEU A 16 30.76 43.04 -14.07
N PRO A 17 32.06 42.88 -13.73
CA PRO A 17 33.03 42.13 -14.53
C PRO A 17 32.92 40.60 -14.38
N ARG A 18 33.33 39.88 -15.44
CA ARG A 18 33.38 38.41 -15.54
C ARG A 18 34.27 37.80 -14.44
N ALA A 19 33.67 37.33 -13.36
CA ALA A 19 34.25 36.31 -12.49
C ALA A 19 33.94 34.93 -13.08
N ALA A 20 34.97 34.11 -13.32
CA ALA A 20 34.85 32.74 -13.81
C ALA A 20 33.96 31.92 -12.86
N THR A 21 32.70 31.72 -13.25
CA THR A 21 31.74 30.96 -12.47
C THR A 21 32.02 29.48 -12.68
N ARG A 22 32.60 28.83 -11.66
CA ARG A 22 32.67 27.37 -11.57
C ARG A 22 31.22 26.85 -11.61
N HIS A 23 30.78 26.33 -12.76
CA HIS A 23 29.48 25.68 -12.87
C HIS A 23 29.50 24.40 -12.02
N ILE A 24 29.04 24.49 -10.78
CA ILE A 24 28.58 23.31 -10.05
C ILE A 24 27.28 22.88 -10.75
N ARG A 25 27.39 21.92 -11.66
CA ARG A 25 26.22 21.23 -12.21
C ARG A 25 25.66 20.36 -11.08
N PHE A 26 24.59 20.83 -10.42
CA PHE A 26 23.73 19.94 -9.65
C PHE A 26 23.01 19.02 -10.63
N LEU A 27 23.63 17.89 -10.95
CA LEU A 27 22.92 16.73 -11.51
C LEU A 27 22.15 16.09 -10.36
N SER A 28 21.00 16.65 -10.02
CA SER A 28 20.05 15.95 -9.17
C SER A 28 19.47 14.79 -10.00
N THR A 29 19.86 13.56 -9.67
CA THR A 29 19.28 12.33 -10.21
C THR A 29 17.93 12.01 -9.57
N THR A 30 17.41 12.86 -8.69
CA THR A 30 16.15 12.62 -8.00
C THR A 30 14.99 12.84 -8.97
N PHE A 31 14.52 11.75 -9.57
CA PHE A 31 13.17 11.69 -10.13
C PHE A 31 12.21 12.14 -9.01
N SER A 32 11.53 13.27 -9.19
CA SER A 32 10.43 13.64 -8.30
C SER A 32 9.31 12.66 -8.58
N LEU A 33 9.27 11.58 -7.79
CA LEU A 33 8.12 10.69 -7.75
C LEU A 33 6.93 11.55 -7.30
N LYS A 34 5.91 11.68 -8.17
CA LYS A 34 4.62 12.27 -7.79
C LYS A 34 3.92 11.31 -6.83
N ALA A 35 4.35 11.28 -5.57
CA ALA A 35 3.68 10.55 -4.52
C ALA A 35 2.44 11.34 -4.10
N LYS A 36 1.30 10.65 -3.98
CA LYS A 36 0.10 11.21 -3.38
C LYS A 36 0.20 11.04 -1.86
N ILE A 37 0.18 12.15 -1.14
CA ILE A 37 0.18 12.18 0.33
C ILE A 37 -1.25 12.39 0.79
N TYR A 38 -1.67 11.61 1.80
CA TYR A 38 -2.97 11.72 2.44
C TYR A 38 -2.78 12.22 3.87
N GLU A 39 -3.70 13.06 4.33
CA GLU A 39 -3.67 13.62 5.69
C GLU A 39 -4.09 12.57 6.75
N SER A 40 -4.84 11.54 6.36
CA SER A 40 -5.22 10.43 7.24
C SER A 40 -5.24 9.07 6.54
N PRO A 41 -5.00 7.97 7.29
CA PRO A 41 -5.17 6.60 6.78
C PRO A 41 -6.59 6.30 6.28
N GLU A 42 -7.61 6.84 6.94
CA GLU A 42 -9.02 6.67 6.56
C GLU A 42 -9.30 7.26 5.17
N GLU A 43 -8.66 8.38 4.83
CA GLU A 43 -8.80 8.96 3.49
C GLU A 43 -8.16 8.08 2.42
N ALA A 44 -7.05 7.41 2.75
CA ALA A 44 -6.32 6.55 1.82
C ALA A 44 -7.06 5.25 1.49
N VAL A 45 -8.03 4.83 2.32
CA VAL A 45 -8.78 3.56 2.15
C VAL A 45 -10.24 3.77 1.74
N LYS A 46 -10.70 5.03 1.64
CA LYS A 46 -12.12 5.38 1.47
C LYS A 46 -12.76 4.85 0.19
N ASP A 47 -11.96 4.68 -0.87
CA ASP A 47 -12.38 4.26 -2.19
C ASP A 47 -12.31 2.74 -2.39
N ILE A 48 -11.88 1.98 -1.38
CA ILE A 48 -11.92 0.52 -1.41
C ILE A 48 -13.39 0.07 -1.32
N PRO A 49 -13.90 -0.67 -2.33
CA PRO A 49 -15.27 -1.18 -2.30
C PRO A 49 -15.37 -2.45 -1.43
N ASN A 50 -16.59 -2.78 -1.02
CA ASN A 50 -16.88 -4.13 -0.51
C ASN A 50 -16.52 -5.18 -1.56
N GLY A 51 -16.07 -6.35 -1.13
CA GLY A 51 -15.66 -7.43 -2.04
C GLY A 51 -14.29 -7.23 -2.69
N ALA A 52 -13.54 -6.19 -2.34
CA ALA A 52 -12.23 -5.92 -2.91
C ALA A 52 -11.22 -7.05 -2.64
N LYS A 53 -10.29 -7.22 -3.57
CA LYS A 53 -9.11 -8.08 -3.40
C LYS A 53 -7.91 -7.22 -3.02
N LEU A 54 -7.33 -7.49 -1.85
CA LEU A 54 -6.26 -6.69 -1.27
C LEU A 54 -4.98 -7.53 -1.17
N LEU A 55 -3.87 -6.98 -1.65
CA LEU A 55 -2.53 -7.49 -1.34
C LEU A 55 -2.02 -6.77 -0.10
N VAL A 56 -1.68 -7.52 0.93
CA VAL A 56 -1.27 -6.98 2.22
C VAL A 56 0.13 -7.48 2.53
N GLY A 57 1.06 -6.52 2.67
CA GLY A 57 2.44 -6.82 3.00
C GLY A 57 2.61 -7.28 4.45
N GLY A 58 3.73 -7.96 4.70
CA GLY A 58 4.18 -8.34 6.03
C GLY A 58 4.63 -9.79 6.13
N PHE A 59 5.49 -10.06 7.12
CA PHE A 59 5.90 -11.40 7.53
C PHE A 59 5.69 -11.54 9.04
N GLY A 60 4.55 -12.13 9.41
CA GLY A 60 4.09 -12.17 10.79
C GLY A 60 3.58 -10.77 11.13
N LEU A 61 4.24 -10.10 12.07
CA LEU A 61 3.98 -8.69 12.39
C LEU A 61 5.02 -7.73 11.80
N CYS A 62 6.08 -8.24 11.17
CA CYS A 62 7.11 -7.40 10.58
C CYS A 62 6.63 -6.84 9.24
N GLY A 63 6.70 -5.51 9.07
CA GLY A 63 6.39 -4.84 7.80
C GLY A 63 4.89 -4.81 7.43
N ILE A 64 3.99 -4.99 8.40
CA ILE A 64 2.55 -4.86 8.17
C ILE A 64 2.13 -3.39 8.02
N PRO A 65 1.15 -3.06 7.16
CA PRO A 65 0.62 -1.71 7.02
C PRO A 65 -0.38 -1.38 8.15
N GLU A 66 0.10 -1.31 9.40
CA GLU A 66 -0.74 -1.24 10.60
C GLU A 66 -1.79 -0.13 10.57
N ASN A 67 -1.39 1.11 10.24
CA ASN A 67 -2.31 2.25 10.20
C ASN A 67 -3.44 2.07 9.17
N LEU A 68 -3.13 1.48 8.02
CA LEU A 68 -4.13 1.23 6.96
C LEU A 68 -5.07 0.09 7.34
N ILE A 69 -4.57 -0.94 8.03
CA ILE A 69 -5.40 -2.03 8.55
C ILE A 69 -6.36 -1.50 9.63
N GLN A 70 -5.88 -0.67 10.54
CA GLN A 70 -6.73 -0.02 11.55
C GLN A 70 -7.79 0.86 10.88
N ALA A 71 -7.42 1.64 9.87
CA ALA A 71 -8.36 2.46 9.10
C ALA A 71 -9.45 1.61 8.42
N LEU A 72 -9.06 0.54 7.72
CA LEU A 72 -9.98 -0.40 7.08
C LEU A 72 -10.95 -1.05 8.09
N THR A 73 -10.45 -1.34 9.29
CA THR A 73 -11.27 -1.90 10.38
C THR A 73 -12.35 -0.90 10.83
N LYS A 74 -12.04 0.40 10.86
CA LYS A 74 -13.00 1.46 11.22
C LYS A 74 -13.99 1.76 10.09
N THR A 75 -13.54 1.76 8.84
CA THR A 75 -14.39 2.10 7.68
C THR A 75 -15.35 0.98 7.30
N GLY A 76 -15.09 -0.26 7.74
CA GLY A 76 -16.09 -1.33 7.77
C GLY A 76 -16.38 -2.00 6.42
N GLN A 77 -15.48 -1.90 5.44
CA GLN A 77 -15.61 -2.65 4.19
C GLN A 77 -15.59 -4.15 4.48
N THR A 78 -16.54 -4.88 3.90
CA THR A 78 -16.75 -6.32 4.12
C THR A 78 -16.60 -7.13 2.84
N GLY A 79 -16.54 -8.46 2.98
CA GLY A 79 -16.43 -9.38 1.84
C GLY A 79 -15.03 -9.42 1.23
N LEU A 80 -14.01 -8.93 1.94
CA LEU A 80 -12.67 -8.75 1.40
C LEU A 80 -12.00 -10.09 1.09
N THR A 81 -11.26 -10.14 -0.03
CA THR A 81 -10.29 -11.20 -0.31
C THR A 81 -8.89 -10.69 -0.01
N CYS A 82 -8.25 -11.18 1.03
CA CYS A 82 -6.93 -10.74 1.43
C CYS A 82 -5.86 -11.74 0.99
N VAL A 83 -4.81 -11.24 0.34
CA VAL A 83 -3.63 -11.98 -0.09
C VAL A 83 -2.46 -11.52 0.76
N SER A 84 -1.95 -12.39 1.62
CA SER A 84 -0.87 -12.08 2.56
C SER A 84 -0.10 -13.34 2.91
N ASN A 85 1.15 -13.22 3.33
CA ASN A 85 1.88 -14.38 3.83
C ASN A 85 1.15 -15.03 5.02
N ASN A 86 0.64 -14.22 5.95
CA ASN A 86 -0.17 -14.65 7.08
C ASN A 86 -1.23 -13.62 7.45
N ALA A 87 -2.13 -14.00 8.37
CA ALA A 87 -3.20 -13.14 8.86
C ALA A 87 -2.80 -12.28 10.09
N GLY A 88 -1.52 -12.27 10.49
CA GLY A 88 -1.11 -11.77 11.79
C GLY A 88 -1.61 -12.65 12.94
N VAL A 89 -1.69 -12.08 14.14
CA VAL A 89 -2.17 -12.74 15.37
C VAL A 89 -3.48 -12.15 15.84
N ASP A 90 -4.08 -12.74 16.88
CA ASP A 90 -5.29 -12.18 17.49
C ASP A 90 -5.05 -10.72 17.92
N LYS A 91 -5.93 -9.81 17.48
CA LYS A 91 -5.90 -8.34 17.72
C LYS A 91 -4.78 -7.56 17.01
N TRP A 92 -4.00 -8.16 16.12
CA TRP A 92 -2.95 -7.45 15.36
C TRP A 92 -2.92 -7.84 13.88
N GLY A 93 -2.54 -6.90 13.02
CA GLY A 93 -2.55 -7.11 11.58
C GLY A 93 -3.96 -7.47 11.07
N LEU A 94 -4.05 -8.40 10.12
CA LEU A 94 -5.34 -8.81 9.54
C LEU A 94 -6.26 -9.50 10.56
N GLY A 95 -5.76 -9.90 11.73
CA GLY A 95 -6.56 -10.38 12.84
C GLY A 95 -7.65 -9.39 13.30
N LEU A 96 -7.41 -8.09 13.15
CA LEU A 96 -8.42 -7.05 13.44
C LEU A 96 -9.64 -7.15 12.51
N LEU A 97 -9.39 -7.38 11.21
CA LEU A 97 -10.44 -7.52 10.20
C LEU A 97 -11.17 -8.86 10.30
N LEU A 98 -10.51 -9.91 10.81
CA LEU A 98 -11.17 -11.18 11.12
C LEU A 98 -12.16 -11.01 12.28
N GLN A 99 -11.78 -10.29 13.34
CA GLN A 99 -12.67 -10.02 14.48
C GLN A 99 -13.94 -9.27 14.07
N THR A 100 -13.84 -8.35 13.10
CA THR A 100 -15.00 -7.61 12.56
C THR A 100 -15.70 -8.34 11.41
N ARG A 101 -15.30 -9.56 11.06
CA ARG A 101 -15.83 -10.38 9.94
C ARG A 101 -15.81 -9.64 8.59
N GLN A 102 -14.79 -8.81 8.38
CA GLN A 102 -14.62 -8.07 7.14
C GLN A 102 -13.97 -8.90 6.03
N ILE A 103 -13.24 -9.96 6.38
CA ILE A 103 -12.57 -10.84 5.42
C ILE A 103 -13.48 -12.04 5.11
N LYS A 104 -13.76 -12.25 3.82
CA LYS A 104 -14.45 -13.44 3.31
C LYS A 104 -13.49 -14.54 2.90
N LYS A 105 -12.36 -14.18 2.29
CA LYS A 105 -11.37 -15.14 1.79
C LYS A 105 -9.95 -14.70 2.11
N MET A 106 -9.13 -15.67 2.53
CA MET A 106 -7.68 -15.52 2.71
C MET A 106 -6.94 -16.38 1.70
N ILE A 107 -5.95 -15.79 1.03
CA ILE A 107 -4.95 -16.51 0.22
C ILE A 107 -3.62 -16.36 0.97
N SER A 108 -3.17 -17.45 1.61
CA SER A 108 -2.07 -17.39 2.58
C SER A 108 -1.10 -18.57 2.46
N SER A 109 0.13 -18.37 2.95
CA SER A 109 1.14 -19.43 3.04
C SER A 109 1.20 -20.08 4.43
N TYR A 110 0.81 -19.34 5.47
CA TYR A 110 0.82 -19.80 6.86
C TYR A 110 -0.27 -19.12 7.70
N VAL A 111 -0.92 -19.87 8.61
CA VAL A 111 -2.08 -19.39 9.38
C VAL A 111 -2.09 -19.83 10.86
N GLY A 112 -0.96 -20.34 11.38
CA GLY A 112 -0.94 -21.08 12.65
C GLY A 112 -1.10 -20.28 13.95
N GLU A 113 -1.01 -18.95 13.92
CA GLU A 113 -0.94 -18.11 15.14
C GLU A 113 -2.19 -17.26 15.41
N ASN A 114 -3.35 -17.64 14.85
CA ASN A 114 -4.59 -16.89 14.98
C ASN A 114 -5.77 -17.82 15.29
N GLY A 115 -6.27 -17.78 16.53
CA GLY A 115 -7.33 -18.67 16.98
C GLY A 115 -8.67 -18.38 16.30
N GLU A 116 -8.96 -17.10 16.07
CA GLU A 116 -10.19 -16.67 15.39
C GLU A 116 -10.21 -17.08 13.93
N PHE A 117 -9.06 -17.01 13.25
CA PHE A 117 -8.88 -17.53 11.91
C PHE A 117 -9.25 -19.02 11.85
N ALA A 118 -8.65 -19.83 12.72
CA ALA A 118 -8.90 -21.26 12.75
C ALA A 118 -10.37 -21.56 13.03
N ARG A 119 -10.98 -20.83 13.98
CA ARG A 119 -12.41 -20.94 14.30
C ARG A 119 -13.29 -20.63 13.08
N GLN A 120 -13.08 -19.50 12.42
CA GLN A 120 -13.87 -19.08 11.25
C GLN A 120 -13.69 -20.02 10.05
N TYR A 121 -12.47 -20.51 9.82
CA TYR A 121 -12.23 -21.48 8.76
C TYR A 121 -12.96 -22.81 9.04
N LEU A 122 -12.85 -23.34 10.26
CA LEU A 122 -13.51 -24.58 10.64
C LEU A 122 -15.04 -24.47 10.70
N SER A 123 -15.59 -23.29 10.98
CA SER A 123 -17.04 -23.03 10.93
C SER A 123 -17.57 -22.73 9.52
N GLY A 124 -16.69 -22.57 8.52
CA GLY A 124 -17.07 -22.18 7.16
C GLY A 124 -17.41 -20.70 6.98
N GLU A 125 -17.13 -19.85 7.98
CA GLU A 125 -17.26 -18.38 7.91
C GLU A 125 -16.17 -17.75 7.02
N LEU A 126 -14.99 -18.39 6.92
CA LEU A 126 -13.83 -17.90 6.19
C LEU A 126 -13.35 -18.91 5.14
N GLU A 127 -13.23 -18.47 3.89
CA GLU A 127 -12.60 -19.25 2.83
C GLU A 127 -11.07 -19.15 2.91
N LEU A 128 -10.37 -20.26 2.69
CA LEU A 128 -8.91 -20.31 2.68
C LEU A 128 -8.37 -21.00 1.42
N GLU A 129 -7.47 -20.32 0.72
CA GLU A 129 -6.61 -20.90 -0.31
C GLU A 129 -5.17 -20.92 0.19
N PHE A 130 -4.66 -22.11 0.49
CA PHE A 130 -3.26 -22.27 0.84
C PHE A 130 -2.38 -22.20 -0.42
N THR A 131 -1.38 -21.32 -0.40
CA THR A 131 -0.37 -21.22 -1.45
C THR A 131 1.02 -21.24 -0.83
N PRO A 132 1.93 -22.13 -1.25
CA PRO A 132 3.31 -22.13 -0.75
C PRO A 132 3.94 -20.73 -0.84
N GLN A 133 4.68 -20.31 0.19
CA GLN A 133 5.16 -18.93 0.32
C GLN A 133 5.93 -18.43 -0.92
N GLY A 134 6.85 -19.23 -1.45
CA GLY A 134 7.59 -18.88 -2.67
C GLY A 134 6.69 -18.74 -3.89
N THR A 135 5.72 -19.65 -4.05
CA THR A 135 4.71 -19.59 -5.12
C THR A 135 3.80 -18.38 -4.97
N LEU A 136 3.40 -18.01 -3.75
CA LEU A 136 2.57 -16.83 -3.51
C LEU A 136 3.31 -15.56 -3.92
N ALA A 137 4.56 -15.42 -3.49
CA ALA A 137 5.41 -14.29 -3.87
C ALA A 137 5.62 -14.23 -5.39
N GLU A 138 5.88 -15.37 -6.03
CA GLU A 138 6.08 -15.43 -7.48
C GLU A 138 4.81 -15.14 -8.27
N ARG A 139 3.63 -15.60 -7.82
CA ARG A 139 2.34 -15.25 -8.42
C ARG A 139 2.10 -13.74 -8.39
N ILE A 140 2.42 -13.09 -7.26
CA ILE A 140 2.30 -11.63 -7.13
C ILE A 140 3.30 -10.93 -8.06
N ARG A 141 4.55 -11.41 -8.12
CA ARG A 141 5.59 -10.86 -9.00
C ARG A 141 5.20 -10.95 -10.47
N ALA A 142 4.73 -12.12 -10.92
CA ALA A 142 4.28 -12.37 -12.29
C ALA A 142 3.07 -11.49 -12.65
N ALA A 143 2.04 -11.43 -11.79
CA ALA A 143 0.88 -10.58 -12.01
C ALA A 143 1.24 -9.09 -12.12
N GLY A 144 2.23 -8.62 -11.34
CA GLY A 144 2.73 -7.24 -11.43
C GLY A 144 3.55 -6.96 -12.69
N ALA A 145 4.08 -8.00 -13.36
CA ALA A 145 4.82 -7.89 -14.61
C ALA A 145 3.92 -7.98 -15.86
N GLY A 146 2.65 -8.37 -15.71
CA GLY A 146 1.69 -8.49 -16.81
C GLY A 146 1.60 -9.89 -17.43
N ASP A 147 2.10 -10.91 -16.75
CA ASP A 147 1.94 -12.33 -17.10
C ASP A 147 0.64 -12.94 -16.53
#